data_AF-A0A436CBJ6-F1
#
_entry.id   AF-A0A436CBJ6-F1
#
_cell.length_a   1.000
_cell.length_b   1.000
_cell.length_c   1.000
_cell.angle_alpha   90.00
_cell.angle_beta   90.00
_cell.angle_gamma   90.00
#
_symmetry.space_group_name_H-M   'P 1'
#
loop_
_entity.id
_entity.type
_entity.pdbx_description
1 polymer ?
#
loop_
_entity_poly.entity_id
_entity_poly.type
_entity_poly.pdbx_seq_one_letter_code
_entity_poly.pdbx_strand_id
1 'polypeptide(L)' 'LWVDERRDGRGLPYYWLRFGREPVEGKQGTDLYALRNRLVSVTPLQLDLTAHEIRDQLSKALA' A
#
# COMPACT_ATOMS: atom_id res chain seq x y z
N LEU A 1 -12.17 -4.63 1.52
CA LEU A 1 -11.48 -5.91 1.78
C LEU A 1 -12.54 -6.97 2.01
N TRP A 2 -12.52 -8.09 1.32
CA TRP A 2 -13.40 -9.22 1.63
C TRP A 2 -12.65 -10.55 1.54
N VAL A 3 -13.18 -11.55 2.24
CA VAL A 3 -12.65 -12.91 2.29
C VAL A 3 -13.57 -13.79 1.45
N ASP A 4 -13.00 -14.57 0.54
CA ASP A 4 -13.72 -15.52 -0.32
C ASP A 4 -13.38 -16.95 0.13
N GLU A 5 -14.34 -17.64 0.74
CA GLU A 5 -14.21 -19.03 1.18
C GLU A 5 -14.42 -20.00 0.01
N ARG A 6 -13.54 -20.99 -0.11
CA ARG A 6 -13.57 -22.04 -1.11
C ARG A 6 -13.19 -23.38 -0.50
N ARG A 7 -13.37 -24.47 -1.26
CA ARG A 7 -12.89 -25.81 -0.92
C ARG A 7 -11.95 -26.33 -2.00
N ASP A 8 -10.85 -26.98 -1.60
CA ASP A 8 -9.92 -27.62 -2.54
C ASP A 8 -10.51 -28.94 -3.11
N GLY A 9 -9.77 -29.60 -4.00
CA GLY A 9 -10.21 -30.87 -4.59
C GLY A 9 -10.39 -32.03 -3.60
N ARG A 10 -9.88 -31.89 -2.37
CA ARG A 10 -10.03 -32.86 -1.26
C ARG A 10 -11.16 -32.46 -0.30
N GLY A 11 -11.83 -31.35 -0.56
CA GLY A 11 -12.90 -30.79 0.28
C GLY A 11 -12.42 -29.94 1.46
N LEU A 12 -11.11 -29.66 1.58
CA LEU A 12 -10.56 -28.84 2.65
C LEU A 12 -10.81 -27.35 2.38
N PRO A 13 -11.32 -26.58 3.36
CA PRO A 13 -11.60 -25.17 3.16
C PRO A 13 -10.31 -24.35 3.07
N TYR A 14 -10.32 -23.35 2.21
CA TYR A 14 -9.27 -22.34 2.09
C TYR A 14 -9.88 -20.98 1.72
N TYR A 15 -9.13 -19.91 1.94
CA TYR A 15 -9.65 -18.55 1.86
C TYR A 15 -8.76 -17.67 1.00
N TRP A 16 -9.38 -16.91 0.10
CA TRP A 16 -8.71 -15.84 -0.63
C TRP A 16 -8.95 -14.50 0.03
N LEU A 17 -7.87 -13.75 0.28
CA LEU A 17 -7.93 -12.34 0.62
C LEU A 17 -8.06 -11.52 -0.66
N ARG A 18 -9.10 -10.69 -0.75
CA ARG A 18 -9.36 -9.86 -1.92
C ARG A 18 -9.47 -8.39 -1.57
N PHE A 19 -8.77 -7.57 -2.35
CA PHE A 19 -8.87 -6.13 -2.33
C PHE A 19 -9.72 -5.68 -3.52
N GLY A 20 -10.75 -4.88 -3.24
CA GLY A 20 -11.47 -4.17 -4.29
C GLY A 20 -10.54 -3.15 -4.92
N ARG A 21 -10.59 -3.03 -6.25
CA ARG A 21 -9.94 -1.91 -6.93
C ARG A 21 -10.90 -0.74 -6.93
N GLU A 22 -10.73 0.18 -5.99
CA GLU A 22 -11.21 1.53 -6.21
C GLU A 22 -10.17 2.28 -7.04
N PRO A 23 -10.56 3.06 -8.06
CA PRO A 23 -9.64 3.92 -8.76
C PRO A 23 -9.12 4.98 -7.77
N VAL A 24 -7.94 4.75 -7.21
CA VAL A 24 -7.28 5.75 -6.37
C VAL A 24 -6.90 6.93 -7.27
N GLU A 25 -7.38 8.13 -6.98
CA GLU A 25 -6.86 9.33 -7.64
C GLU A 25 -5.39 9.52 -7.26
N GLY A 26 -4.50 9.22 -8.20
CA GLY A 26 -3.08 9.52 -8.05
C GLY A 26 -2.88 11.03 -8.04
N LYS A 27 -2.50 11.59 -6.89
CA LYS A 27 -2.09 13.00 -6.78
C LYS A 27 -0.85 13.26 -7.62
N GLN A 28 -0.66 14.50 -8.07
CA GLN A 28 0.57 14.90 -8.75
C GLN A 28 1.80 14.55 -7.89
N GLY A 29 2.82 13.98 -8.52
CA GLY A 29 4.03 13.48 -7.83
C GLY A 29 3.98 12.00 -7.42
N THR A 30 2.82 11.33 -7.56
CA THR A 30 2.72 9.87 -7.37
C THR A 30 3.11 9.10 -8.63
N ASP A 31 3.55 7.85 -8.44
CA ASP A 31 3.77 6.88 -9.52
C ASP A 31 2.49 6.63 -10.34
N LEU A 32 1.33 6.51 -9.69
CA LEU A 32 0.02 6.37 -10.32
C LEU A 32 -0.31 7.53 -11.25
N TYR A 33 0.02 8.77 -10.86
CA TYR A 33 -0.16 9.94 -11.71
C TYR A 33 0.70 9.85 -12.97
N ALA A 34 1.97 9.46 -12.86
CA ALA A 34 2.87 9.30 -14.01
C ALA A 34 2.32 8.28 -15.01
N LEU A 35 1.87 7.11 -14.53
CA LEU A 35 1.30 6.06 -15.37
C LEU A 35 0.02 6.50 -16.09
N ARG A 36 -0.88 7.21 -15.41
CA ARG A 36 -2.10 7.76 -16.03
C ARG A 36 -1.79 8.74 -17.15
N ASN A 37 -0.68 9.47 -17.06
CA ASN A 37 -0.23 10.44 -18.04
C ASN A 37 0.74 9.86 -19.09
N ARG A 38 0.89 8.53 -19.16
CA ARG A 38 1.76 7.82 -20.12
C ARG A 38 3.25 8.21 -20.01
N LEU A 39 3.71 8.44 -18.78
CA LEU A 39 5.09 8.75 -18.47
C LEU A 39 5.77 7.54 -17.79
N VAL A 40 7.11 7.51 -17.85
CA VAL A 40 7.91 6.55 -17.05
C VAL A 40 7.96 7.06 -15.60
N SER A 41 7.70 6.17 -14.63
CA SER A 41 7.84 6.46 -13.20
C SER A 41 9.16 5.89 -12.67
N VAL A 42 9.92 6.72 -11.97
CA VAL A 42 11.10 6.29 -11.21
C VAL A 42 10.92 6.76 -9.77
N THR A 43 10.76 5.81 -8.85
CA THR A 43 10.52 6.10 -7.42
C THR A 43 11.73 5.65 -6.62
N PRO A 44 12.58 6.55 -6.11
CA PRO A 44 13.68 6.17 -5.23
C PRO A 44 13.11 5.70 -3.89
N LEU A 45 13.25 4.42 -3.61
CA LEU A 45 12.80 3.79 -2.36
C LEU A 45 14.00 3.59 -1.42
N GLN A 46 13.71 3.52 -0.13
CA GLN A 46 14.68 3.23 0.92
C GLN A 46 14.16 2.11 1.83
N LEU A 47 15.07 1.45 2.55
CA LEU A 47 14.73 0.42 3.53
C LEU A 47 14.49 0.98 4.94
N ASP A 48 14.89 2.22 5.20
CA ASP A 48 14.58 2.88 6.46
C ASP A 48 13.10 3.31 6.46
N LEU A 49 12.28 2.58 7.23
CA LEU A 49 10.85 2.84 7.40
C LEU A 49 10.56 3.74 8.63
N THR A 50 11.60 4.32 9.25
CA THR A 50 11.44 5.21 10.38
C THR A 50 10.69 6.48 9.96
N ALA A 51 9.56 6.76 10.60
CA ALA A 51 8.88 8.05 10.47
C ALA A 51 9.64 9.13 11.28
N HIS A 52 10.74 9.63 10.74
CA HIS A 52 11.66 10.55 11.44
C HIS A 52 10.97 11.81 11.97
N GLU A 53 10.04 12.39 11.21
CA GLU A 53 9.27 13.57 11.65
C GLU A 53 8.49 13.30 12.94
N ILE A 54 7.81 12.15 13.01
CA ILE A 54 7.03 11.73 14.18
C ILE A 54 7.96 11.43 15.36
N ARG A 55 9.09 10.76 15.10
CA ARG A 55 10.10 10.50 16.14
C ARG A 55 10.58 11.81 16.78
N ASP A 56 10.87 12.82 15.96
CA ASP A 56 11.37 14.11 16.44
C ASP A 56 10.29 14.90 17.20
N GLN A 57 9.02 14.83 16.77
CA GLN A 57 7.88 15.39 17.51
C GLN A 57 7.70 14.72 18.88
N LEU A 58 7.77 13.39 18.94
CA LEU A 58 7.65 12.63 20.18
C LEU A 58 8.82 12.93 21.13
N SER A 59 10.04 12.99 20.61
CA SER A 59 11.24 13.34 21.40
C SER A 59 11.08 14.71 22.09
N LYS A 60 10.57 15.71 21.36
CA LYS A 60 10.28 17.05 21.92
C LYS A 60 9.16 17.03 22.97
N ALA A 61 8.15 16.18 22.80
CA ALA A 61 7.01 16.11 23.72
C ALA A 61 7.33 15.37 25.03
N LEU A 62 8.38 14.56 25.04
CA LEU A 62 8.82 13.78 26.20
C LEU A 62 9.97 14.43 27.00
N ALA A 63 10.52 15.54 26.49
CA ALA A 63 11.53 16.36 27.15
C ALA A 63 10.90 17.37 28.11
#